data_AF-A0A257STI9-F1
#
_entry.id   AF-A0A257STI9-F1
#
_cell.length_a   1.000
_cell.length_b   1.000
_cell.length_c   1.000
_cell.angle_alpha   90.00
_cell.angle_beta   90.00
_cell.angle_gamma   90.00
#
_symmetry.space_group_name_H-M   'P 1'
#
loop_
_entity.id
_entity.type
_entity.pdbx_description
1 polymer ?
#
loop_
_entity_poly.entity_id
_entity_poly.type
_entity_poly.pdbx_seq_one_letter_code
_entity_poly.pdbx_strand_id
1 'polypeptide(L)'
;MHLHITQGRPLPLGPRLDEHGCNFALFSRNAAGVTLLLFTPAEAPEPTAIIVLDPVLHRTGDVWHLYVHGIAAGTGYAYRVEGPCSPAEGMRFDPRPVLVDPWAQALHGVPDWDFAAARCACDSAETPADPIPRTARGVLIDQTFDWADDRRPRRPWSETILYETHVRGLTRHPSSQVDHPGTYLGLIEKIPYLRELGITAVELLPVQSFSPNELLRHNPITGEPLHNYWGYSPVAFFAPHAPYAVSPAPGAADAEFKTMVRALHAAGIEVILDVVFNHSAEGDETGPTLSFRGFENGIYYLLDPGDRRRYLNFSGCGNTVNCNHPVVRDLILDCVRYWATEMRVDGFRFDLASVLGRDGAGNILTNPPLLEHIA
;
A
#
# COMPACT_ATOMS: atom_id res chain seq x y z
N MET A 1 -28.69 -0.83 8.84
CA MET A 1 -29.00 -1.47 7.54
C MET A 1 -28.74 -2.96 7.70
N HIS A 2 -29.69 -3.85 7.37
CA HIS A 2 -29.41 -5.29 7.41
C HIS A 2 -28.58 -5.65 6.17
N LEU A 3 -27.27 -5.79 6.34
CA LEU A 3 -26.38 -6.26 5.28
C LEU A 3 -26.61 -7.76 5.08
N HIS A 4 -26.75 -8.18 3.82
CA HIS A 4 -26.77 -9.59 3.45
C HIS A 4 -25.33 -10.06 3.23
N ILE A 5 -24.94 -11.11 3.95
CA ILE A 5 -23.57 -11.63 3.99
C ILE A 5 -23.62 -13.11 3.67
N THR A 6 -22.67 -13.55 2.85
CA THR A 6 -22.51 -14.96 2.47
C THR A 6 -21.05 -15.36 2.59
N GLN A 7 -20.77 -16.66 2.45
CA GLN A 7 -19.44 -17.23 2.69
C GLN A 7 -18.31 -16.60 1.86
N GLY A 8 -18.60 -16.14 0.65
CA GLY A 8 -17.56 -15.66 -0.27
C GLY A 8 -16.57 -16.75 -0.68
N ARG A 9 -15.39 -16.33 -1.12
CA ARG A 9 -14.33 -17.19 -1.67
C ARG A 9 -12.98 -16.80 -1.08
N PRO A 10 -12.10 -17.78 -0.78
CA PRO A 10 -10.78 -17.52 -0.21
C PRO A 10 -9.80 -16.89 -1.21
N LEU A 11 -10.09 -16.94 -2.52
CA LEU A 11 -9.23 -16.39 -3.55
C LEU A 11 -10.05 -15.64 -4.60
N PRO A 12 -9.45 -14.63 -5.24
CA PRO A 12 -8.12 -14.07 -4.97
C PRO A 12 -8.09 -13.22 -3.68
N LEU A 13 -6.88 -12.94 -3.15
CA LEU A 13 -6.69 -12.08 -1.97
C LEU A 13 -6.99 -10.60 -2.25
N GLY A 14 -7.40 -9.88 -1.20
CA GLY A 14 -7.90 -8.52 -1.22
C GLY A 14 -9.41 -8.42 -1.52
N PRO A 15 -9.92 -7.20 -1.72
CA PRO A 15 -11.30 -6.98 -2.13
C PRO A 15 -11.47 -7.28 -3.62
N ARG A 16 -12.60 -7.87 -4.00
CA ARG A 16 -13.04 -8.01 -5.39
C ARG A 16 -14.48 -7.54 -5.50
N LEU A 17 -14.62 -6.31 -5.98
CA LEU A 17 -15.89 -5.68 -6.26
C LEU A 17 -16.48 -6.23 -7.56
N ASP A 18 -17.77 -6.52 -7.56
CA ASP A 18 -18.55 -6.86 -8.74
C ASP A 18 -19.88 -6.07 -8.74
N GLU A 19 -20.78 -6.41 -9.66
CA GLU A 19 -22.09 -5.74 -9.82
C GLU A 19 -23.07 -5.95 -8.65
N HIS A 20 -22.80 -6.90 -7.75
CA HIS A 20 -23.71 -7.29 -6.67
C HIS A 20 -23.14 -6.99 -5.27
N GLY A 21 -21.84 -6.73 -5.14
CA GLY A 21 -21.19 -6.55 -3.85
C GLY A 21 -19.68 -6.68 -3.93
N CYS A 22 -19.06 -7.11 -2.83
CA CYS A 22 -17.62 -7.34 -2.78
C CYS A 22 -17.30 -8.66 -2.06
N ASN A 23 -16.42 -9.45 -2.67
CA ASN A 23 -15.72 -10.53 -2.00
C ASN A 23 -14.48 -9.97 -1.29
N PHE A 24 -14.34 -10.23 0.00
CA PHE A 24 -13.12 -9.94 0.75
C PHE A 24 -12.40 -11.25 1.05
N ALA A 25 -11.09 -11.30 0.82
CA ALA A 25 -10.26 -12.41 1.25
C ALA A 25 -8.92 -11.91 1.78
N LEU A 26 -8.49 -12.38 2.95
CA LEU A 26 -7.22 -11.97 3.57
C LEU A 26 -6.53 -13.14 4.24
N PHE A 27 -5.21 -13.14 4.17
CA PHE A 27 -4.38 -14.16 4.80
C PHE A 27 -4.11 -13.81 6.27
N SER A 28 -4.47 -14.70 7.19
CA SER A 28 -4.02 -14.68 8.58
C SER A 28 -4.19 -16.08 9.21
N ARG A 29 -3.06 -16.75 9.43
CA ARG A 29 -2.92 -18.11 9.98
C ARG A 29 -3.24 -18.18 11.47
N ASN A 30 -2.68 -17.27 12.25
CA ASN A 30 -2.70 -17.24 13.71
C ASN A 30 -3.79 -16.33 14.27
N ALA A 31 -4.53 -15.61 13.42
CA ALA A 31 -5.74 -14.92 13.88
C ALA A 31 -6.73 -15.91 14.50
N ALA A 32 -7.24 -15.52 15.67
CA ALA A 32 -8.37 -16.15 16.35
C ALA A 32 -9.71 -15.55 15.90
N GLY A 33 -9.70 -14.29 15.45
CA GLY A 33 -10.89 -13.59 14.99
C GLY A 33 -10.55 -12.48 14.00
N VAL A 34 -11.44 -12.23 13.06
CA VAL A 34 -11.32 -11.14 12.09
C VAL A 34 -12.65 -10.38 12.08
N THR A 35 -12.56 -9.06 12.11
CA THR A 35 -13.70 -8.16 12.01
C THR A 35 -13.50 -7.20 10.84
N LEU A 36 -14.46 -7.17 9.91
CA LEU A 36 -14.52 -6.21 8.81
C LEU A 36 -15.31 -4.97 9.27
N LEU A 37 -14.72 -3.80 9.10
CA LEU A 37 -15.33 -2.49 9.34
C LEU A 37 -15.70 -1.88 7.99
N LEU A 38 -16.96 -1.43 7.82
CA LEU A 38 -17.43 -0.81 6.59
C LEU A 38 -17.84 0.64 6.82
N PHE A 39 -17.46 1.51 5.89
CA PHE A 39 -17.71 2.94 5.90
C PHE A 39 -18.43 3.32 4.61
N THR A 40 -19.70 3.72 4.73
CA THR A 40 -20.53 4.06 3.56
C THR A 40 -21.13 5.45 3.74
N PRO A 41 -20.53 6.51 3.14
CA PRO A 41 -19.40 6.50 2.22
C PRO A 41 -18.04 6.31 2.92
N ALA A 42 -16.94 6.14 2.17
CA ALA A 42 -15.60 5.89 2.72
C ALA A 42 -15.13 6.93 3.75
N GLU A 43 -15.57 8.19 3.60
CA GLU A 43 -15.25 9.31 4.48
C GLU A 43 -16.07 9.32 5.78
N ALA A 44 -16.95 8.33 5.99
CA ALA A 44 -17.74 8.26 7.21
C ALA A 44 -16.81 8.24 8.44
N PRO A 45 -17.06 9.08 9.46
CA PRO A 45 -16.17 9.18 10.62
C PRO A 45 -16.14 7.90 11.45
N GLU A 46 -17.22 7.12 11.41
CA GLU A 46 -17.42 5.87 12.14
C GLU A 46 -17.89 4.75 11.20
N PRO A 47 -17.69 3.46 11.55
CA PRO A 47 -18.11 2.35 10.71
C PRO A 47 -19.64 2.31 10.67
N THR A 48 -20.18 2.33 9.46
CA THR A 48 -21.60 2.12 9.17
C THR A 48 -22.06 0.69 9.42
N ALA A 49 -21.12 -0.27 9.39
CA ALA A 49 -21.34 -1.65 9.80
C ALA A 49 -20.04 -2.28 10.31
N ILE A 50 -20.20 -3.23 11.24
CA ILE A 50 -19.14 -4.02 11.85
C ILE A 50 -19.54 -5.48 11.67
N ILE A 51 -18.71 -6.26 11.00
CA ILE A 51 -19.00 -7.65 10.63
C ILE A 51 -17.92 -8.54 11.25
N VAL A 52 -18.30 -9.35 12.23
CA VAL A 52 -17.42 -10.37 12.82
C VAL A 52 -17.48 -11.62 11.94
N LEU A 53 -16.32 -12.09 11.47
CA LEU A 53 -16.25 -13.28 10.63
C LEU A 53 -16.35 -14.54 11.48
N ASP A 54 -17.34 -15.39 11.19
CA ASP A 54 -17.42 -16.75 11.72
C ASP A 54 -16.23 -17.62 11.25
N PRO A 55 -15.36 -18.13 12.14
CA PRO A 55 -14.18 -18.91 11.77
C PRO A 55 -14.48 -20.30 11.16
N VAL A 56 -15.71 -20.81 11.28
CA VAL A 56 -16.14 -22.08 10.67
C VAL A 56 -16.63 -21.85 9.24
N LEU A 57 -17.35 -20.76 9.00
CA LEU A 57 -17.92 -20.45 7.69
C LEU A 57 -16.97 -19.62 6.81
N HIS A 58 -16.35 -18.60 7.39
CA HIS A 58 -15.60 -17.54 6.71
C HIS A 58 -14.08 -17.76 6.74
N ARG A 59 -13.62 -19.00 6.88
CA ARG A 59 -12.21 -19.33 6.86
C ARG A 59 -11.96 -20.66 6.14
N THR A 60 -11.07 -20.64 5.15
CA THR A 60 -10.58 -21.84 4.46
C THR A 60 -9.06 -21.89 4.61
N GLY A 61 -8.58 -22.84 5.41
CA GLY A 61 -7.16 -22.91 5.77
C GLY A 61 -6.70 -21.66 6.54
N ASP A 62 -5.70 -20.97 5.99
CA ASP A 62 -5.12 -19.74 6.57
C ASP A 62 -5.76 -18.45 6.03
N VAL A 63 -6.83 -18.56 5.22
CA VAL A 63 -7.46 -17.41 4.56
C VAL A 63 -8.86 -17.17 5.10
N TRP A 64 -9.09 -15.95 5.58
CA TRP A 64 -10.39 -15.45 6.00
C TRP A 64 -11.10 -14.79 4.84
N HIS A 65 -12.39 -15.05 4.68
CA HIS A 65 -13.14 -14.54 3.54
C HIS A 65 -14.64 -14.40 3.81
N LEU A 66 -15.26 -13.42 3.17
CA LEU A 66 -16.71 -13.27 3.12
C LEU A 66 -17.12 -12.54 1.84
N TYR A 67 -18.40 -12.60 1.53
CA TYR A 67 -18.98 -11.76 0.49
C TYR A 67 -20.10 -10.91 1.09
N VAL A 68 -19.98 -9.59 0.91
CA VAL A 68 -20.95 -8.60 1.36
C VAL A 68 -21.73 -8.09 0.17
N HIS A 69 -23.05 -8.29 0.19
CA HIS A 69 -23.95 -7.86 -0.89
C HIS A 69 -24.35 -6.40 -0.74
N GLY A 70 -24.57 -5.72 -1.88
CA GLY A 70 -25.15 -4.39 -1.95
C GLY A 70 -24.20 -3.24 -1.62
N ILE A 71 -22.89 -3.51 -1.50
CA ILE A 71 -21.85 -2.47 -1.41
C ILE A 71 -21.23 -2.21 -2.77
N ALA A 72 -20.77 -0.99 -3.00
CA ALA A 72 -20.27 -0.53 -4.30
C ALA A 72 -18.94 0.22 -4.17
N ALA A 73 -18.38 0.63 -5.31
CA ALA A 73 -17.22 1.53 -5.35
C ALA A 73 -17.50 2.81 -4.53
N GLY A 74 -16.46 3.32 -3.86
CA GLY A 74 -16.56 4.42 -2.88
C GLY A 74 -16.89 3.95 -1.46
N THR A 75 -17.18 2.66 -1.23
CA THR A 75 -17.28 2.10 0.13
C THR A 75 -15.88 1.98 0.72
N GLY A 76 -15.68 2.54 1.92
CA GLY A 76 -14.46 2.36 2.70
C GLY A 76 -14.52 1.08 3.52
N TYR A 77 -13.37 0.44 3.75
CA TYR A 77 -13.27 -0.76 4.55
C TYR A 77 -11.94 -0.89 5.29
N ALA A 78 -11.96 -1.54 6.44
CA ALA A 78 -10.75 -1.86 7.20
C ALA A 78 -10.96 -3.10 8.07
N TYR A 79 -9.92 -3.54 8.78
CA TYR A 79 -10.00 -4.73 9.62
C TYR A 79 -9.59 -4.48 11.06
N ARG A 80 -10.13 -5.29 11.97
CA ARG A 80 -9.54 -5.58 13.28
C ARG A 80 -9.27 -7.07 13.35
N VAL A 81 -8.11 -7.44 13.90
CA VAL A 81 -7.66 -8.83 13.94
C VAL A 81 -7.29 -9.21 15.36
N GLU A 82 -7.95 -10.25 15.85
CA GLU A 82 -7.71 -10.86 17.16
C GLU A 82 -6.80 -12.07 17.00
N GLY A 83 -5.94 -12.31 17.97
CA GLY A 83 -5.03 -13.45 17.97
C GLY A 83 -4.10 -13.43 19.17
N PRO A 84 -3.14 -14.37 19.24
CA PRO A 84 -2.18 -14.44 20.32
C PRO A 84 -1.32 -13.17 20.39
N CYS A 85 -1.27 -12.56 21.56
CA CYS A 85 -0.42 -11.42 21.85
C CYS A 85 0.78 -11.91 22.67
N SER A 86 1.85 -12.31 21.98
CA SER A 86 3.07 -12.84 22.60
C SER A 86 4.31 -12.28 21.88
N PRO A 87 4.78 -11.09 22.28
CA PRO A 87 5.96 -10.47 21.67
C PRO A 87 7.20 -11.35 21.74
N ALA A 88 7.35 -12.15 22.81
CA ALA A 88 8.45 -13.10 22.98
C ALA A 88 8.52 -14.14 21.84
N GLU A 89 7.38 -14.49 21.25
CA GLU A 89 7.28 -15.40 20.10
C GLU A 89 7.16 -14.65 18.77
N GLY A 90 7.17 -13.32 18.81
CA GLY A 90 6.99 -12.43 17.66
C GLY A 90 5.52 -12.23 17.26
N MET A 91 4.56 -12.67 18.06
CA MET A 91 3.12 -12.49 17.79
C MET A 91 2.62 -11.16 18.35
N ARG A 92 2.04 -10.31 17.50
CA ARG A 92 1.66 -8.92 17.82
C ARG A 92 0.19 -8.61 17.48
N PHE A 93 -0.68 -9.60 17.61
CA PHE A 93 -2.11 -9.40 17.39
C PHE A 93 -2.70 -8.47 18.46
N ASP A 94 -3.47 -7.48 18.00
CA ASP A 94 -4.17 -6.51 18.83
C ASP A 94 -5.44 -6.08 18.09
N PRO A 95 -6.63 -6.28 18.65
CA PRO A 95 -7.87 -5.91 17.98
C PRO A 95 -8.19 -4.41 18.04
N ARG A 96 -7.41 -3.60 18.75
CA ARG A 96 -7.70 -2.16 18.88
C ARG A 96 -7.32 -1.37 17.63
N PRO A 97 -6.09 -1.49 17.08
CA PRO A 97 -5.72 -0.78 15.86
C PRO A 97 -6.61 -1.19 14.69
N VAL A 98 -6.95 -0.19 13.87
CA VAL A 98 -7.61 -0.41 12.58
C VAL A 98 -6.53 -0.71 11.55
N LEU A 99 -6.66 -1.86 10.89
CA LEU A 99 -5.68 -2.36 9.92
C LEU A 99 -6.15 -2.13 8.49
N VAL A 100 -5.23 -1.63 7.67
CA VAL A 100 -5.39 -1.53 6.21
C VAL A 100 -5.05 -2.87 5.57
N ASP A 101 -5.88 -3.31 4.65
CA ASP A 101 -5.66 -4.51 3.85
C ASP A 101 -4.35 -4.44 3.05
N PRO A 102 -3.46 -5.45 3.15
CA PRO A 102 -2.24 -5.53 2.35
C PRO A 102 -2.46 -5.45 0.82
N TRP A 103 -3.63 -5.87 0.33
CA TRP A 103 -4.05 -5.79 -1.09
C TRP A 103 -4.93 -4.57 -1.41
N ALA A 104 -5.04 -3.57 -0.52
CA ALA A 104 -5.83 -2.37 -0.78
C ALA A 104 -5.28 -1.57 -1.99
N GLN A 105 -6.12 -1.37 -2.99
CA GLN A 105 -5.77 -0.66 -4.24
C GLN A 105 -6.04 0.85 -4.18
N ALA A 106 -6.72 1.32 -3.15
CA ALA A 106 -6.89 2.73 -2.85
C ALA A 106 -7.07 2.90 -1.33
N LEU A 107 -6.58 4.02 -0.80
CA LEU A 107 -6.71 4.38 0.61
C LEU A 107 -7.38 5.74 0.78
N HIS A 108 -8.09 5.89 1.89
CA HIS A 108 -8.58 7.17 2.39
C HIS A 108 -8.02 7.43 3.80
N GLY A 109 -7.81 8.71 4.16
CA GLY A 109 -7.39 9.12 5.51
C GLY A 109 -5.90 8.97 5.84
N VAL A 110 -5.03 8.66 4.87
CA VAL A 110 -3.60 8.42 5.11
C VAL A 110 -2.87 9.63 5.73
N PRO A 111 -3.04 10.89 5.26
CA PRO A 111 -2.35 12.04 5.86
C PRO A 111 -2.75 12.32 7.32
N ASP A 112 -3.97 11.95 7.70
CA ASP A 112 -4.52 12.19 9.04
C ASP A 112 -4.29 11.00 9.99
N TRP A 113 -3.65 9.94 9.50
CA TRP A 113 -3.44 8.70 10.24
C TRP A 113 -2.51 8.94 11.43
N ASP A 114 -3.06 8.78 12.64
CA ASP A 114 -2.30 8.90 13.88
C ASP A 114 -1.48 7.62 14.17
N PHE A 115 -0.20 7.65 13.80
CA PHE A 115 0.71 6.52 14.02
C PHE A 115 0.98 6.26 15.51
N ALA A 116 0.85 7.27 16.38
CA ALA A 116 1.03 7.04 17.81
C ALA A 116 -0.16 6.26 18.38
N ALA A 117 -1.38 6.59 17.97
CA ALA A 117 -2.59 5.88 18.34
C ALA A 117 -2.67 4.45 17.77
N ALA A 118 -1.98 4.18 16.66
CA ALA A 118 -1.95 2.88 16.00
C ALA A 118 -0.94 1.86 16.60
N ARG A 119 -0.22 2.19 17.68
CA ARG A 119 0.77 1.27 18.26
C ARG A 119 0.09 0.07 18.94
N CYS A 120 0.61 -1.14 18.68
CA CYS A 120 0.22 -2.34 19.41
C CYS A 120 0.52 -2.14 20.89
N ALA A 121 -0.45 -2.38 21.76
CA ALA A 121 -0.23 -2.30 23.20
C ALA A 121 -0.06 -3.69 23.82
N CYS A 122 0.59 -4.61 23.10
CA CYS A 122 1.06 -5.88 23.63
C CYS A 122 1.98 -5.72 24.86
N ASP A 123 2.74 -4.63 24.88
CA ASP A 123 3.72 -4.31 25.93
C ASP A 123 3.32 -3.07 26.75
N SER A 124 2.08 -2.58 26.60
CA SER A 124 1.60 -1.33 27.21
C SER A 124 0.32 -1.56 28.02
N ALA A 125 0.29 -1.02 29.24
CA ALA A 125 -0.88 -1.03 30.12
C ALA A 125 -1.90 0.08 29.80
N GLU A 126 -1.61 0.93 28.82
CA GLU A 126 -2.51 2.01 28.43
C GLU A 126 -3.52 1.52 27.38
N THR A 127 -4.79 1.82 27.63
CA THR A 127 -5.87 1.76 26.63
C THR A 127 -5.98 3.13 25.97
N PRO A 128 -5.40 3.35 24.78
CA PRO A 128 -5.66 4.58 24.02
C PRO A 128 -7.14 4.68 23.65
N ALA A 129 -7.60 5.90 23.38
CA ALA A 129 -8.92 6.16 22.80
C ALA A 129 -9.12 5.38 21.49
N ASP A 130 -10.36 5.08 21.11
CA ASP A 130 -10.64 4.33 19.88
C ASP A 130 -10.01 5.05 18.67
N PRO A 131 -9.06 4.43 17.95
CA PRO A 131 -8.31 5.10 16.90
C PRO A 131 -9.13 5.38 15.64
N ILE A 132 -10.36 4.82 15.51
CA ILE A 132 -11.15 4.87 14.26
C ILE A 132 -11.21 6.26 13.60
N PRO A 133 -11.48 7.38 14.30
CA PRO A 133 -11.64 8.69 13.66
C PRO A 133 -10.37 9.20 12.94
N ARG A 134 -9.19 8.68 13.30
CA ARG A 134 -7.88 9.11 12.77
C ARG A 134 -7.09 7.94 12.18
N THR A 135 -7.79 7.04 11.47
CA THR A 135 -7.20 5.87 10.81
C THR A 135 -7.44 5.89 9.30
N ALA A 136 -6.43 5.43 8.57
CA ALA A 136 -6.59 5.13 7.17
C ALA A 136 -7.40 3.85 6.97
N ARG A 137 -8.02 3.73 5.80
CA ARG A 137 -8.83 2.58 5.40
C ARG A 137 -8.73 2.33 3.91
N GLY A 138 -8.95 1.09 3.51
CA GLY A 138 -9.13 0.72 2.11
C GLY A 138 -10.37 1.37 1.52
N VAL A 139 -10.36 1.60 0.21
CA VAL A 139 -11.51 2.09 -0.55
C VAL A 139 -11.77 1.10 -1.67
N LEU A 140 -13.01 0.62 -1.79
CA LEU A 140 -13.43 -0.15 -2.95
C LEU A 140 -13.46 0.78 -4.16
N ILE A 141 -12.68 0.45 -5.18
CA ILE A 141 -12.63 1.21 -6.43
C ILE A 141 -13.23 0.40 -7.56
N ASP A 142 -13.85 1.10 -8.50
CA ASP A 142 -14.17 0.52 -9.80
C ASP A 142 -12.88 0.45 -10.60
N GLN A 143 -12.50 -0.76 -11.02
CA GLN A 143 -11.29 -0.96 -11.81
C GLN A 143 -11.50 -0.62 -13.29
N THR A 144 -12.75 -0.39 -13.73
CA THR A 144 -13.02 -0.02 -15.12
C THR A 144 -12.38 1.33 -15.43
N PHE A 145 -11.51 1.32 -16.45
CA PHE A 145 -10.87 2.52 -16.96
C PHE A 145 -10.77 2.41 -18.49
N ASP A 146 -11.24 3.43 -19.19
CA ASP A 146 -11.15 3.47 -20.64
C ASP A 146 -9.73 3.78 -21.09
N TRP A 147 -8.95 2.75 -21.40
CA TRP A 147 -7.61 2.92 -21.95
C TRP A 147 -7.61 3.38 -23.42
N ALA A 148 -8.76 3.45 -24.09
CA ALA A 148 -8.88 3.77 -25.51
C ALA A 148 -7.89 2.94 -26.35
N ASP A 149 -7.16 3.59 -27.27
CA ASP A 149 -6.15 2.96 -28.13
C ASP A 149 -4.74 2.90 -27.50
N ASP A 150 -4.62 3.04 -26.17
CA ASP A 150 -3.33 3.04 -25.49
C ASP A 150 -2.49 1.79 -25.80
N ARG A 151 -1.23 2.05 -26.16
CA ARG A 151 -0.21 1.03 -26.45
C ARG A 151 1.07 1.41 -25.74
N ARG A 152 1.62 0.45 -24.99
CA ARG A 152 2.93 0.57 -24.35
C ARG A 152 4.01 0.93 -25.39
N PRO A 153 4.84 1.97 -25.15
CA PRO A 153 5.88 2.38 -26.08
C PRO A 153 6.88 1.26 -26.41
N ARG A 154 7.30 0.45 -25.41
CA ARG A 154 8.23 -0.69 -25.55
C ARG A 154 9.54 -0.31 -26.25
N ARG A 155 10.17 0.76 -25.77
CA ARG A 155 11.45 1.24 -26.25
C ARG A 155 12.55 0.21 -25.90
N PRO A 156 13.48 -0.11 -26.83
CA PRO A 156 14.64 -0.92 -26.48
C PRO A 156 15.52 -0.20 -25.45
N TRP A 157 16.02 -0.92 -24.44
CA TRP A 157 16.90 -0.36 -23.39
C TRP A 157 18.11 0.42 -23.93
N SER A 158 18.65 0.07 -25.09
CA SER A 158 19.76 0.77 -25.73
C SER A 158 19.40 2.18 -26.24
N GLU A 159 18.12 2.48 -26.37
CA GLU A 159 17.58 3.78 -26.77
C GLU A 159 16.95 4.53 -25.59
N THR A 160 16.92 3.92 -24.39
CA THR A 160 16.25 4.50 -23.23
C THR A 160 17.07 5.61 -22.59
N ILE A 161 16.45 6.76 -22.39
CA ILE A 161 16.96 7.88 -21.60
C ILE A 161 16.01 8.10 -20.42
N LEU A 162 16.50 7.74 -19.23
CA LEU A 162 15.76 7.84 -17.98
C LEU A 162 15.74 9.28 -17.45
N TYR A 163 14.58 9.70 -16.94
CA TYR A 163 14.40 10.95 -16.22
C TYR A 163 13.80 10.70 -14.84
N GLU A 164 14.66 10.60 -13.83
CA GLU A 164 14.22 10.49 -12.43
C GLU A 164 13.53 11.78 -12.00
N THR A 165 12.31 11.69 -11.51
CA THR A 165 11.55 12.86 -11.09
C THR A 165 10.55 12.57 -9.99
N HIS A 166 10.17 13.63 -9.28
CA HIS A 166 9.19 13.57 -8.20
C HIS A 166 7.87 14.18 -8.68
N VAL A 167 6.76 13.43 -8.55
CA VAL A 167 5.41 13.87 -9.01
C VAL A 167 5.06 15.26 -8.48
N ARG A 168 5.18 15.46 -7.16
CA ARG A 168 5.04 16.79 -6.54
C ARG A 168 6.08 17.80 -7.04
N GLY A 169 7.37 17.48 -6.89
CA GLY A 169 8.46 18.42 -7.11
C GLY A 169 8.54 19.02 -8.50
N LEU A 170 8.28 18.22 -9.54
CA LEU A 170 8.45 18.65 -10.93
C LEU A 170 7.57 19.86 -11.28
N THR A 171 6.38 19.93 -10.67
CA THR A 171 5.34 20.90 -11.06
C THR A 171 4.82 21.75 -9.91
N ARG A 172 5.35 21.65 -8.69
CA ARG A 172 4.82 22.40 -7.54
C ARG A 172 5.05 23.91 -7.63
N HIS A 173 6.18 24.35 -8.20
CA HIS A 173 6.54 25.77 -8.23
C HIS A 173 5.76 26.51 -9.35
N PRO A 174 5.32 27.78 -9.14
CA PRO A 174 4.57 28.53 -10.16
C PRO A 174 5.26 28.69 -11.51
N SER A 175 6.61 28.67 -11.53
CA SER A 175 7.38 28.69 -12.79
C SER A 175 7.17 27.45 -13.66
N SER A 176 6.54 26.40 -13.13
CA SER A 176 6.13 25.25 -13.92
C SER A 176 4.96 25.60 -14.85
N GLN A 177 4.19 26.65 -14.60
CA GLN A 177 3.11 27.11 -15.48
C GLN A 177 2.10 25.99 -15.82
N VAL A 178 1.78 25.14 -14.84
CA VAL A 178 0.74 24.12 -14.94
C VAL A 178 -0.50 24.53 -14.14
N ASP A 179 -1.66 24.06 -14.55
CA ASP A 179 -2.93 24.26 -13.86
C ASP A 179 -3.07 23.36 -12.62
N HIS A 180 -2.39 22.21 -12.60
CA HIS A 180 -2.47 21.22 -11.53
C HIS A 180 -1.13 20.95 -10.81
N PRO A 181 -0.55 21.94 -10.10
CA PRO A 181 0.82 21.88 -9.59
C PRO A 181 1.06 20.78 -8.55
N GLY A 182 2.01 19.91 -8.85
CA GLY A 182 2.50 18.84 -7.99
C GLY A 182 1.60 17.62 -7.91
N THR A 183 0.88 17.32 -8.99
CA THR A 183 -0.07 16.20 -9.09
C THR A 183 0.20 15.31 -10.30
N TYR A 184 -0.47 14.15 -10.37
CA TYR A 184 -0.41 13.28 -11.55
C TYR A 184 -0.88 14.00 -12.82
N LEU A 185 -1.95 14.79 -12.75
CA LEU A 185 -2.42 15.58 -13.90
C LEU A 185 -1.44 16.70 -14.27
N GLY A 186 -0.78 17.31 -13.29
CA GLY A 186 0.28 18.30 -13.56
C GLY A 186 1.47 17.73 -14.34
N LEU A 187 1.80 16.45 -14.16
CA LEU A 187 2.85 15.79 -14.96
C LEU A 187 2.47 15.70 -16.44
N ILE A 188 1.19 15.52 -16.77
CA ILE A 188 0.71 15.50 -18.17
C ILE A 188 1.02 16.84 -18.85
N GLU A 189 0.82 17.94 -18.14
CA GLU A 189 1.09 19.29 -18.64
C GLU A 189 2.59 19.53 -18.92
N LYS A 190 3.48 18.68 -18.39
CA LYS A 190 4.92 18.69 -18.65
C LYS A 190 5.38 17.83 -19.82
N ILE A 191 4.50 17.11 -20.49
CA ILE A 191 4.84 16.33 -21.69
C ILE A 191 5.60 17.16 -22.75
N PRO A 192 5.21 18.40 -23.12
CA PRO A 192 5.95 19.18 -24.10
C PRO A 192 7.40 19.41 -23.71
N TYR A 193 7.65 19.75 -22.44
CA TYR A 193 8.99 19.92 -21.89
C TYR A 193 9.79 18.60 -21.93
N LEU A 194 9.19 17.49 -21.50
CA LEU A 194 9.85 16.19 -21.49
C LEU A 194 10.24 15.74 -22.91
N ARG A 195 9.37 15.99 -23.89
CA ARG A 195 9.65 15.70 -25.31
C ARG A 195 10.74 16.59 -25.87
N GLU A 196 10.75 17.88 -25.55
CA GLU A 196 11.80 18.82 -25.97
C GLU A 196 13.16 18.43 -25.38
N LEU A 197 13.17 18.02 -24.11
CA LEU A 197 14.37 17.52 -23.44
C LEU A 197 14.90 16.21 -24.07
N GLY A 198 14.02 15.44 -24.71
CA GLY A 198 14.39 14.23 -25.46
C GLY A 198 14.48 12.97 -24.62
N ILE A 199 13.89 12.95 -23.43
CA ILE A 199 13.83 11.74 -22.58
C ILE A 199 12.84 10.74 -23.19
N THR A 200 12.98 9.46 -22.84
CA THR A 200 12.10 8.39 -23.35
C THR A 200 11.31 7.71 -22.25
N ALA A 201 11.75 7.81 -21.00
CA ALA A 201 11.10 7.21 -19.85
C ALA A 201 11.22 8.13 -18.64
N VAL A 202 10.14 8.27 -17.89
CA VAL A 202 10.17 8.89 -16.56
C VAL A 202 10.31 7.80 -15.52
N GLU A 203 11.24 7.98 -14.59
CA GLU A 203 11.35 7.17 -13.37
C GLU A 203 10.76 7.99 -12.23
N LEU A 204 9.58 7.61 -11.76
CA LEU A 204 8.90 8.33 -10.69
C LEU A 204 9.43 7.84 -9.35
N LEU A 205 9.87 8.77 -8.49
CA LEU A 205 10.02 8.51 -7.06
C LEU A 205 8.73 7.89 -6.47
N PRO A 206 8.80 7.20 -5.33
CA PRO A 206 7.72 6.35 -4.83
C PRO A 206 6.32 6.95 -4.92
N VAL A 207 5.45 6.23 -5.62
CA VAL A 207 4.02 6.53 -5.74
C VAL A 207 3.14 5.53 -5.00
N GLN A 208 3.72 4.50 -4.39
CA GLN A 208 3.01 3.63 -3.46
C GLN A 208 2.54 4.47 -2.26
N SER A 209 1.35 4.20 -1.74
CA SER A 209 0.78 5.05 -0.69
C SER A 209 1.65 5.03 0.57
N PHE A 210 2.12 6.21 0.99
CA PHE A 210 2.84 6.49 2.22
C PHE A 210 2.15 7.62 3.02
N SER A 211 2.50 7.80 4.29
CA SER A 211 2.02 8.94 5.09
C SER A 211 3.01 10.11 5.05
N PRO A 212 2.62 11.29 4.55
CA PRO A 212 3.49 12.48 4.59
C PRO A 212 3.78 12.95 6.01
N ASN A 213 2.92 12.59 6.98
CA ASN A 213 2.94 13.10 8.35
C ASN A 213 3.46 12.07 9.37
N GLU A 214 4.10 10.98 8.91
CA GLU A 214 4.66 9.97 9.81
C GLU A 214 5.86 10.46 10.64
N LEU A 215 6.55 11.52 10.17
CA LEU A 215 7.73 12.03 10.82
C LEU A 215 7.35 12.86 12.05
N LEU A 216 7.86 12.46 13.22
CA LEU A 216 7.73 13.23 14.47
C LEU A 216 8.81 14.32 14.63
N ARG A 217 9.66 14.50 13.61
CA ARG A 217 10.78 15.44 13.65
C ARG A 217 10.33 16.83 13.22
N HIS A 218 10.95 17.84 13.80
CA HIS A 218 10.72 19.23 13.46
C HIS A 218 11.97 19.84 12.83
N ASN A 219 11.78 20.81 11.94
CA ASN A 219 12.85 21.60 11.38
C ASN A 219 13.59 22.33 12.52
N PRO A 220 14.93 22.17 12.66
CA PRO A 220 15.67 22.76 13.78
C PRO A 220 15.75 24.29 13.74
N ILE A 221 15.41 24.92 12.60
CA ILE A 221 15.44 26.37 12.40
C ILE A 221 14.03 26.96 12.55
N THR A 222 13.04 26.41 11.85
CA THR A 222 11.67 26.97 11.83
C THR A 222 10.76 26.40 12.92
N GLY A 223 11.10 25.23 13.47
CA GLY A 223 10.24 24.49 14.41
C GLY A 223 9.05 23.79 13.75
N GLU A 224 8.87 23.92 12.43
CA GLU A 224 7.76 23.31 11.71
C GLU A 224 7.92 21.78 11.64
N PRO A 225 6.82 21.01 11.66
CA PRO A 225 6.87 19.57 11.41
C PRO A 225 7.55 19.27 10.07
N LEU A 226 8.42 18.26 10.04
CA LEU A 226 8.96 17.72 8.81
C LEU A 226 7.97 16.72 8.21
N HIS A 227 7.96 16.61 6.89
CA HIS A 227 7.11 15.69 6.16
C HIS A 227 7.94 14.69 5.37
N ASN A 228 7.45 13.46 5.24
CA ASN A 228 8.03 12.53 4.28
C ASN A 228 7.71 13.04 2.87
N TYR A 229 8.71 13.63 2.22
CA TYR A 229 8.59 14.16 0.87
C TYR A 229 8.75 13.04 -0.17
N TRP A 230 9.84 12.26 -0.08
CA TRP A 230 10.20 11.28 -1.09
C TRP A 230 9.29 10.06 -1.17
N GLY A 231 8.70 9.63 -0.06
CA GLY A 231 7.73 8.53 -0.04
C GLY A 231 8.29 7.12 0.14
N TYR A 232 9.58 6.96 0.44
CA TYR A 232 10.20 5.67 0.75
C TYR A 232 9.82 5.15 2.16
N SER A 233 8.53 5.03 2.42
CA SER A 233 7.94 4.47 3.66
C SER A 233 6.49 4.07 3.36
N PRO A 234 6.26 3.03 2.54
CA PRO A 234 4.91 2.68 2.10
C PRO A 234 4.07 2.12 3.26
N VAL A 235 2.82 2.55 3.33
CA VAL A 235 1.75 1.97 4.16
C VAL A 235 0.91 0.94 3.39
N ALA A 236 0.89 1.01 2.06
CA ALA A 236 0.25 0.03 1.18
C ALA A 236 0.97 -0.04 -0.17
N PHE A 237 1.11 -1.25 -0.72
CA PHE A 237 1.90 -1.47 -1.93
C PHE A 237 1.15 -1.25 -3.25
N PHE A 238 -0.18 -1.48 -3.28
CA PHE A 238 -1.00 -1.41 -4.50
C PHE A 238 -1.60 -0.03 -4.73
N ALA A 239 -1.85 0.73 -3.67
CA ALA A 239 -2.54 2.01 -3.77
C ALA A 239 -1.60 3.13 -4.25
N PRO A 240 -1.97 3.91 -5.29
CA PRO A 240 -1.27 5.13 -5.63
C PRO A 240 -1.42 6.16 -4.49
N HIS A 241 -0.40 6.98 -4.28
CA HIS A 241 -0.36 7.97 -3.22
C HIS A 241 -1.42 9.05 -3.45
N ALA A 242 -2.46 9.03 -2.62
CA ALA A 242 -3.64 9.88 -2.79
C ALA A 242 -3.34 11.39 -2.78
N PRO A 243 -2.43 11.92 -1.93
CA PRO A 243 -2.07 13.33 -1.95
C PRO A 243 -1.49 13.85 -3.27
N TYR A 244 -1.08 12.99 -4.21
CA TYR A 244 -0.65 13.40 -5.55
C TYR A 244 -1.80 13.52 -6.56
N ALA A 245 -3.05 13.21 -6.19
CA ALA A 245 -4.22 13.51 -7.01
C ALA A 245 -4.64 14.99 -6.88
N VAL A 246 -5.33 15.51 -7.89
CA VAL A 246 -6.02 16.79 -7.87
C VAL A 246 -7.30 16.67 -7.06
N SER A 247 -8.09 15.63 -7.32
CA SER A 247 -9.35 15.37 -6.63
C SER A 247 -9.10 14.76 -5.25
N PRO A 248 -9.72 15.29 -4.18
CA PRO A 248 -9.64 14.70 -2.84
C PRO A 248 -10.58 13.50 -2.65
N ALA A 249 -11.40 13.15 -3.66
CA ALA A 249 -12.36 12.07 -3.54
C ALA A 249 -11.65 10.72 -3.31
N PRO A 250 -12.16 9.86 -2.40
CA PRO A 250 -11.60 8.52 -2.18
C PRO A 250 -11.47 7.73 -3.48
N GLY A 251 -10.28 7.19 -3.74
CA GLY A 251 -9.99 6.42 -4.95
C GLY A 251 -9.64 7.24 -6.19
N ALA A 252 -9.78 8.58 -6.17
CA ALA A 252 -9.52 9.41 -7.36
C ALA A 252 -8.09 9.29 -7.91
N ALA A 253 -7.11 9.02 -7.03
CA ALA A 253 -5.72 8.82 -7.42
C ALA A 253 -5.51 7.65 -8.39
N ASP A 254 -6.35 6.61 -8.33
CA ASP A 254 -6.30 5.49 -9.28
C ASP A 254 -6.57 5.97 -10.71
N ALA A 255 -7.70 6.66 -10.91
CA ALA A 255 -8.11 7.17 -12.22
C ALA A 255 -7.15 8.26 -12.75
N GLU A 256 -6.68 9.16 -11.88
CA GLU A 256 -5.73 10.20 -12.28
C GLU A 256 -4.35 9.62 -12.65
N PHE A 257 -3.87 8.61 -11.91
CA PHE A 257 -2.64 7.91 -12.26
C PHE A 257 -2.74 7.22 -13.62
N LYS A 258 -3.83 6.45 -13.87
CA LYS A 258 -4.07 5.80 -15.16
C LYS A 258 -4.17 6.82 -16.30
N THR A 259 -4.79 7.98 -16.04
CA THR A 259 -4.87 9.10 -16.99
C THR A 259 -3.49 9.65 -17.35
N MET A 260 -2.62 9.82 -16.35
CA MET A 260 -1.23 10.24 -16.55
C MET A 260 -0.45 9.23 -17.38
N VAL A 261 -0.52 7.94 -17.06
CA VAL A 261 0.15 6.87 -17.81
C VAL A 261 -0.30 6.87 -19.27
N ARG A 262 -1.62 6.87 -19.52
CA ARG A 262 -2.19 6.92 -20.88
C ARG A 262 -1.67 8.13 -21.68
N ALA A 263 -1.58 9.30 -21.04
CA ALA A 263 -1.09 10.50 -21.72
C ALA A 263 0.42 10.45 -22.02
N LEU A 264 1.23 9.90 -21.11
CA LEU A 264 2.66 9.70 -21.32
C LEU A 264 2.92 8.69 -22.45
N HIS A 265 2.18 7.57 -22.49
CA HIS A 265 2.26 6.60 -23.58
C HIS A 265 1.88 7.19 -24.93
N ALA A 266 0.81 8.00 -25.00
CA ALA A 266 0.43 8.70 -26.22
C ALA A 266 1.53 9.67 -26.72
N ALA A 267 2.38 10.15 -25.82
CA ALA A 267 3.56 10.94 -26.14
C ALA A 267 4.82 10.11 -26.45
N GLY A 268 4.74 8.78 -26.35
CA GLY A 268 5.85 7.85 -26.53
C GLY A 268 6.83 7.81 -25.36
N ILE A 269 6.38 8.17 -24.16
CA ILE A 269 7.17 8.20 -22.92
C ILE A 269 6.74 7.04 -22.03
N GLU A 270 7.70 6.21 -21.62
CA GLU A 270 7.48 5.09 -20.71
C GLU A 270 7.41 5.55 -19.24
N VAL A 271 6.70 4.78 -18.41
CA VAL A 271 6.57 5.04 -16.97
C VAL A 271 7.21 3.93 -16.16
N ILE A 272 8.30 4.26 -15.47
CA ILE A 272 9.00 3.37 -14.54
C ILE A 272 8.72 3.84 -13.12
N LEU A 273 8.37 2.90 -12.24
CA LEU A 273 8.10 3.21 -10.83
C LEU A 273 9.27 2.81 -9.94
N ASP A 274 9.70 3.75 -9.10
CA ASP A 274 10.50 3.43 -7.93
C ASP A 274 9.60 2.75 -6.89
N VAL A 275 9.92 1.51 -6.53
CA VAL A 275 9.11 0.66 -5.66
C VAL A 275 9.89 0.19 -4.44
N VAL A 276 9.21 0.20 -3.30
CA VAL A 276 9.75 -0.15 -1.99
C VAL A 276 9.03 -1.39 -1.47
N PHE A 277 9.69 -2.54 -1.60
CA PHE A 277 9.22 -3.81 -1.01
C PHE A 277 10.08 -4.29 0.15
N ASN A 278 11.22 -3.63 0.40
CA ASN A 278 12.23 -4.09 1.35
C ASN A 278 11.87 -3.78 2.82
N HIS A 279 11.04 -2.76 3.06
CA HIS A 279 10.53 -2.36 4.37
C HIS A 279 9.12 -1.76 4.26
N SER A 280 8.48 -1.47 5.40
CA SER A 280 7.21 -0.75 5.49
C SER A 280 7.26 0.41 6.49
N ALA A 281 6.24 1.27 6.46
CA ALA A 281 6.02 2.34 7.43
C ALA A 281 5.73 1.87 8.87
N GLU A 282 5.59 0.56 9.11
CA GLU A 282 5.37 0.03 10.47
C GLU A 282 6.64 0.07 11.35
N GLY A 283 7.80 0.41 10.80
CA GLY A 283 9.04 0.58 11.55
C GLY A 283 9.46 -0.65 12.36
N ASP A 284 10.22 -0.44 13.44
CA ASP A 284 10.71 -1.49 14.34
C ASP A 284 9.64 -1.96 15.36
N GLU A 285 10.04 -2.65 16.43
CA GLU A 285 9.13 -3.09 17.51
C GLU A 285 8.33 -1.97 18.19
N THR A 286 8.80 -0.73 18.14
CA THR A 286 8.15 0.45 18.75
C THR A 286 7.26 1.22 17.78
N GLY A 287 7.28 0.84 16.50
CA GLY A 287 6.48 1.45 15.44
C GLY A 287 4.98 1.13 15.52
N PRO A 288 4.18 1.75 14.64
CA PRO A 288 2.74 1.54 14.60
C PRO A 288 2.36 0.14 14.07
N THR A 289 1.12 -0.24 14.33
CA THR A 289 0.45 -1.42 13.76
C THR A 289 -0.62 -0.92 12.81
N LEU A 290 -0.28 -0.90 11.53
CA LEU A 290 -1.02 -0.30 10.43
C LEU A 290 -1.65 -1.36 9.51
N SER A 291 -0.95 -2.46 9.30
CA SER A 291 -1.33 -3.53 8.36
C SER A 291 -0.62 -4.83 8.74
N PHE A 292 0.49 -5.15 8.07
CA PHE A 292 1.18 -6.44 8.09
C PHE A 292 1.43 -7.00 9.50
N ARG A 293 1.89 -6.17 10.44
CA ARG A 293 2.16 -6.55 11.83
C ARG A 293 0.93 -7.09 12.53
N GLY A 294 -0.23 -6.47 12.31
CA GLY A 294 -1.49 -6.87 12.92
C GLY A 294 -2.13 -8.08 12.25
N PHE A 295 -1.81 -8.37 10.99
CA PHE A 295 -2.29 -9.56 10.29
C PHE A 295 -1.47 -10.81 10.60
N GLU A 296 -0.15 -10.76 10.39
CA GLU A 296 0.77 -11.88 10.61
C GLU A 296 2.24 -11.42 10.75
N ASN A 297 2.59 -10.83 11.89
CA ASN A 297 3.90 -10.21 12.09
C ASN A 297 5.11 -11.08 11.67
N GLY A 298 5.18 -12.32 12.16
CA GLY A 298 6.32 -13.22 11.90
C GLY A 298 6.34 -13.83 10.49
N ILE A 299 5.30 -13.62 9.69
CA ILE A 299 5.26 -14.01 8.28
C ILE A 299 5.71 -12.85 7.40
N TYR A 300 5.21 -11.64 7.67
CA TYR A 300 5.52 -10.46 6.86
C TYR A 300 6.90 -9.88 7.13
N TYR A 301 7.46 -10.04 8.33
CA TYR A 301 8.75 -9.46 8.71
C TYR A 301 9.80 -10.48 9.11
N LEU A 302 11.06 -10.13 8.86
CA LEU A 302 12.21 -10.84 9.41
C LEU A 302 12.40 -10.46 10.87
N LEU A 303 12.28 -11.45 11.76
CA LEU A 303 12.47 -11.30 13.21
C LEU A 303 13.84 -11.84 13.62
N ASP A 304 14.43 -11.24 14.66
CA ASP A 304 15.72 -11.70 15.19
C ASP A 304 15.54 -13.11 15.82
N PRO A 305 16.29 -14.14 15.36
CA PRO A 305 16.19 -15.49 15.91
C PRO A 305 16.64 -15.60 17.37
N GLY A 306 17.49 -14.68 17.85
CA GLY A 306 17.91 -14.60 19.24
C GLY A 306 16.90 -13.88 20.15
N ASP A 307 16.09 -12.99 19.59
CA ASP A 307 15.00 -12.29 20.28
C ASP A 307 13.88 -11.89 19.32
N ARG A 308 12.87 -12.75 19.21
CA ARG A 308 11.76 -12.57 18.24
C ARG A 308 10.88 -11.35 18.51
N ARG A 309 11.09 -10.62 19.61
CA ARG A 309 10.48 -9.30 19.84
C ARG A 309 11.01 -8.27 18.84
N ARG A 310 12.25 -8.43 18.39
CA ARG A 310 13.00 -7.45 17.58
C ARG A 310 13.00 -7.83 16.10
N TYR A 311 13.17 -6.82 15.26
CA TYR A 311 13.20 -6.94 13.81
C TYR A 311 14.63 -6.96 13.31
N LEU A 312 14.92 -7.80 12.32
CA LEU A 312 16.15 -7.66 11.54
C LEU A 312 15.99 -6.45 10.62
N ASN A 313 16.97 -5.54 10.66
CA ASN A 313 16.88 -4.24 9.99
C ASN A 313 17.98 -4.08 8.94
N PHE A 314 17.85 -4.79 7.81
CA PHE A 314 18.77 -4.68 6.68
C PHE A 314 18.47 -3.48 5.77
N SER A 315 17.28 -2.87 5.90
CA SER A 315 16.88 -1.67 5.17
C SER A 315 17.43 -0.38 5.80
N GLY A 316 17.69 -0.40 7.11
CA GLY A 316 17.96 0.80 7.90
C GLY A 316 16.70 1.54 8.36
N CYS A 317 15.50 1.08 7.98
CA CYS A 317 14.21 1.74 8.25
C CYS A 317 13.42 1.13 9.42
N GLY A 318 14.01 0.20 10.17
CA GLY A 318 13.45 -0.37 11.40
C GLY A 318 12.97 -1.82 11.25
N ASN A 319 12.49 -2.19 10.05
CA ASN A 319 12.12 -3.56 9.71
C ASN A 319 12.71 -4.01 8.38
N THR A 320 12.61 -5.31 8.11
CA THR A 320 12.83 -5.90 6.80
C THR A 320 11.66 -6.82 6.48
N VAL A 321 11.02 -6.60 5.34
CA VAL A 321 9.94 -7.45 4.82
C VAL A 321 10.54 -8.81 4.42
N ASN A 322 9.85 -9.89 4.79
CA ASN A 322 10.26 -11.26 4.50
C ASN A 322 9.90 -11.66 3.06
N CYS A 323 10.55 -11.01 2.10
CA CYS A 323 10.22 -11.08 0.67
C CYS A 323 10.19 -12.48 0.06
N ASN A 324 10.88 -13.46 0.66
CA ASN A 324 10.96 -14.83 0.14
C ASN A 324 10.05 -15.83 0.87
N HIS A 325 9.32 -15.41 1.92
CA HIS A 325 8.23 -16.23 2.45
C HIS A 325 7.12 -16.37 1.38
N PRO A 326 6.55 -17.56 1.12
CA PRO A 326 5.61 -17.77 0.01
C PRO A 326 4.48 -16.74 -0.07
N VAL A 327 3.82 -16.46 1.06
CA VAL A 327 2.73 -15.47 1.15
C VAL A 327 3.16 -14.06 0.75
N VAL A 328 4.33 -13.62 1.23
CA VAL A 328 4.85 -12.26 0.99
C VAL A 328 5.39 -12.16 -0.44
N ARG A 329 6.00 -13.23 -0.95
CA ARG A 329 6.42 -13.34 -2.34
C ARG A 329 5.21 -13.22 -3.27
N ASP A 330 4.13 -13.93 -2.99
CA ASP A 330 2.91 -13.86 -3.79
C ASP A 330 2.26 -12.46 -3.72
N LEU A 331 2.25 -11.82 -2.54
CA LEU A 331 1.87 -10.41 -2.39
C LEU A 331 2.67 -9.47 -3.32
N ILE A 332 4.00 -9.58 -3.30
CA ILE A 332 4.87 -8.72 -4.12
C ILE A 332 4.66 -9.00 -5.61
N LEU A 333 4.56 -10.27 -6.01
CA LEU A 333 4.30 -10.66 -7.40
C LEU A 333 2.93 -10.15 -7.88
N ASP A 334 1.90 -10.28 -7.06
CA ASP A 334 0.57 -9.73 -7.35
C ASP A 334 0.61 -8.20 -7.47
N CYS A 335 1.39 -7.53 -6.62
CA CYS A 335 1.57 -6.08 -6.68
C CYS A 335 2.27 -5.65 -7.98
N VAL A 336 3.39 -6.27 -8.33
CA VAL A 336 4.13 -6.00 -9.57
C VAL A 336 3.25 -6.27 -10.79
N ARG A 337 2.50 -7.37 -10.79
CA ARG A 337 1.51 -7.69 -11.84
C ARG A 337 0.41 -6.65 -11.90
N TYR A 338 -0.15 -6.22 -10.77
CA TYR A 338 -1.19 -5.19 -10.73
C TYR A 338 -0.71 -3.87 -11.35
N TRP A 339 0.45 -3.37 -10.94
CA TRP A 339 1.02 -2.16 -11.51
C TRP A 339 1.29 -2.31 -13.02
N ALA A 340 1.76 -3.48 -13.46
CA ALA A 340 2.00 -3.74 -14.87
C ALA A 340 0.69 -3.89 -15.66
N THR A 341 -0.28 -4.70 -15.25
CA THR A 341 -1.46 -5.01 -16.09
C THR A 341 -2.54 -3.94 -15.94
N GLU A 342 -2.88 -3.58 -14.71
CA GLU A 342 -4.00 -2.68 -14.41
C GLU A 342 -3.59 -1.21 -14.49
N MET A 343 -2.39 -0.86 -14.02
CA MET A 343 -1.89 0.52 -14.04
C MET A 343 -1.01 0.82 -15.26
N ARG A 344 -0.71 -0.20 -16.07
CA ARG A 344 0.07 -0.15 -17.31
C ARG A 344 1.48 0.43 -17.21
N VAL A 345 2.12 0.39 -16.05
CA VAL A 345 3.52 0.85 -15.92
C VAL A 345 4.46 -0.06 -16.71
N ASP A 346 5.55 0.50 -17.24
CA ASP A 346 6.47 -0.15 -18.18
C ASP A 346 7.69 -0.80 -17.52
N GLY A 347 7.97 -0.43 -16.27
CA GLY A 347 9.07 -1.02 -15.54
C GLY A 347 9.09 -0.60 -14.08
N PHE A 348 10.06 -1.16 -13.36
CA PHE A 348 10.26 -0.91 -11.94
C PHE A 348 11.74 -0.72 -11.65
N ARG A 349 12.03 0.26 -10.78
CA ARG A 349 13.31 0.40 -10.10
C ARG A 349 13.11 0.00 -8.65
N PHE A 350 13.79 -1.06 -8.21
CA PHE A 350 13.60 -1.63 -6.88
C PHE A 350 14.54 -0.96 -5.88
N ASP A 351 13.98 -0.23 -4.92
CA ASP A 351 14.73 0.32 -3.81
C ASP A 351 15.35 -0.77 -2.94
N LEU A 352 16.62 -0.57 -2.55
CA LEU A 352 17.42 -1.52 -1.76
C LEU A 352 17.26 -2.98 -2.21
N ALA A 353 17.35 -3.22 -3.53
CA ALA A 353 17.07 -4.51 -4.16
C ALA A 353 17.81 -5.72 -3.54
N SER A 354 18.98 -5.51 -2.93
CA SER A 354 19.74 -6.57 -2.25
C SER A 354 18.98 -7.22 -1.09
N VAL A 355 18.06 -6.49 -0.45
CA VAL A 355 17.22 -7.01 0.64
C VAL A 355 16.24 -8.07 0.13
N LEU A 356 15.71 -7.92 -1.09
CA LEU A 356 14.80 -8.88 -1.71
C LEU A 356 15.48 -10.24 -1.97
N GLY A 357 16.82 -10.28 -1.97
CA GLY A 357 17.61 -11.49 -2.08
C GLY A 357 17.79 -12.27 -0.78
N ARG A 358 17.20 -11.85 0.34
CA ARG A 358 17.40 -12.48 1.65
C ARG A 358 16.39 -13.57 1.98
N ASP A 359 16.84 -14.64 2.64
CA ASP A 359 15.97 -15.68 3.19
C ASP A 359 15.28 -15.25 4.50
N GLY A 360 14.46 -16.14 5.06
CA GLY A 360 13.74 -15.91 6.32
C GLY A 360 14.63 -15.74 7.57
N ALA A 361 15.93 -16.03 7.47
CA ALA A 361 16.93 -15.80 8.51
C ALA A 361 17.81 -14.57 8.21
N GLY A 362 17.57 -13.88 7.09
CA GLY A 362 18.33 -12.71 6.66
C GLY A 362 19.59 -13.02 5.86
N ASN A 363 19.89 -14.28 5.50
CA ASN A 363 21.06 -14.62 4.69
C ASN A 363 20.81 -14.30 3.21
N ILE A 364 21.85 -13.90 2.48
CA ILE A 364 21.75 -13.69 1.03
C ILE A 364 21.63 -15.04 0.31
N LEU A 365 20.59 -15.19 -0.49
CA LEU A 365 20.40 -16.33 -1.37
C LEU A 365 21.17 -16.14 -2.67
N THR A 366 21.81 -17.20 -3.16
CA THR A 366 22.41 -17.21 -4.51
C THR A 366 21.34 -17.10 -5.58
N ASN A 367 20.21 -17.79 -5.38
CA ASN A 367 19.07 -17.87 -6.29
C ASN A 367 17.78 -17.55 -5.51
N PRO A 368 17.49 -16.25 -5.28
CA PRO A 368 16.30 -15.85 -4.51
C PRO A 368 15.00 -16.05 -5.31
N PRO A 369 14.04 -16.86 -4.83
CA PRO A 369 12.83 -17.20 -5.57
C PRO A 369 11.98 -16.00 -6.02
N LEU A 370 11.96 -14.91 -5.24
CA LEU A 370 11.23 -13.70 -5.65
C LEU A 370 11.83 -13.08 -6.92
N LEU A 371 13.16 -12.89 -6.97
CA LEU A 371 13.80 -12.24 -8.11
C LEU A 371 13.73 -13.13 -9.37
N GLU A 372 13.82 -14.46 -9.20
CA GLU A 372 13.64 -15.42 -10.30
C GLU A 372 12.25 -15.38 -10.92
N HIS A 373 11.21 -15.06 -10.14
CA HIS A 373 9.83 -14.95 -10.65
C HIS A 373 9.49 -13.56 -11.22
N ILE A 374 10.26 -12.53 -10.87
CA ILE A 374 10.10 -11.17 -11.43
C ILE A 374 10.78 -11.06 -12.79
N ALA A 375 11.97 -11.67 -12.94
CA ALA A 375 12.73 -11.72 -14.19
C ALA A 375 12.04 -12.59 -15.24
#